data_AF-A0A1G4WVL5-F1
#
_entry.id   AF-A0A1G4WVL5-F1
#
_cell.length_a   1.000
_cell.length_b   1.000
_cell.length_c   1.000
_cell.angle_alpha   90.00
_cell.angle_beta   90.00
_cell.angle_gamma   90.00
#
_symmetry.space_group_name_H-M   'P 1'
#
loop_
_entity.id
_entity.type
_entity.pdbx_description
1 polymer ?
#
loop_
_entity_poly.entity_id
_entity_poly.type
_entity_poly.pdbx_seq_one_letter_code
_entity_poly.pdbx_strand_id
1 'polypeptide(L)'
;MLKVAVLGVFGGMVAAVYGIAMDSRPATVLAVGLILASIEVIVLTKAANGFSAAVVPVLAVNSVLLSSMFLWDGVRTESIVSIKIRATEGQHIQAAVIGIVFSACYTVGALVTGPRSVRMSLTQIGDSIAELGRSFRIPDSALVAAGYAGIILAMFSRQGALLQGRYNVVEGPSWAVALSNAIAPVAILVLCIVASKPGPLRWLAILGIGILFLVLFARASRTIAVFPLLLLFARTFTSGAKVRPHSVILVIAATAFLMQLPLVGRANPDGVGLIPLGEQIINRPEEIFDGFSLGAILGNILFSGPLTAVVANRPIPPETFWISVNPLPGSWAGWDDIKGTLRMTRSTPYNALGELGAHGWFALVGVACVVGFLIALSTRIASRLRGGYAMAAALLVLGITVFFSLSILQYNLRSSIRLIWYILGGLWLMWIASVTFRGKHRPSPDGQFIQAGRG
;
A
#
# COMPACT_ATOMS: atom_id res chain seq x y z
N MET A 1 -17.54 9.29 -0.42
CA MET A 1 -17.26 8.43 -1.59
C MET A 1 -18.36 8.47 -2.63
N LEU A 2 -19.62 8.16 -2.32
CA LEU A 2 -20.71 8.18 -3.32
C LEU A 2 -20.83 9.52 -4.06
N LYS A 3 -20.75 10.65 -3.34
CA LYS A 3 -20.74 12.00 -3.95
C LYS A 3 -19.56 12.21 -4.92
N VAL A 4 -18.37 11.73 -4.54
CA VAL A 4 -17.16 11.83 -5.38
C VAL A 4 -17.29 10.97 -6.64
N ALA A 5 -17.84 9.76 -6.50
CA ALA A 5 -18.10 8.88 -7.65
C ALA A 5 -19.14 9.49 -8.60
N VAL A 6 -20.20 10.11 -8.07
CA VAL A 6 -21.18 10.83 -8.90
C VAL A 6 -20.52 11.99 -9.67
N LEU A 7 -19.65 12.77 -9.01
CA LEU A 7 -18.87 13.81 -9.70
C LEU A 7 -17.95 13.21 -10.79
N GLY A 8 -17.39 12.03 -10.56
CA GLY A 8 -16.61 11.30 -11.55
C GLY A 8 -17.42 10.90 -12.78
N VAL A 9 -18.69 10.48 -12.61
CA VAL A 9 -19.61 10.22 -13.74
C VAL A 9 -19.82 11.49 -14.57
N PHE A 10 -20.11 12.62 -13.91
CA PHE A 10 -20.28 13.91 -14.61
C PHE A 10 -19.00 14.35 -15.33
N GLY A 11 -17.84 14.25 -14.67
CA GLY A 11 -16.55 14.53 -15.31
C GLY A 11 -16.29 13.66 -16.53
N GLY A 12 -16.64 12.36 -16.44
CA GLY A 12 -16.58 11.44 -17.57
C GLY A 12 -17.53 11.79 -18.71
N MET A 13 -18.76 12.23 -18.42
CA MET A 13 -19.70 12.72 -19.44
C MET A 13 -19.18 13.97 -20.16
N VAL A 14 -18.61 14.93 -19.42
CA VAL A 14 -17.98 16.13 -20.01
C VAL A 14 -16.80 15.73 -20.91
N ALA A 15 -15.94 14.82 -20.45
CA ALA A 15 -14.85 14.30 -21.26
C ALA A 15 -15.35 13.56 -22.52
N ALA A 16 -16.49 12.86 -22.44
CA ALA A 16 -17.11 12.19 -23.59
C ALA A 16 -17.56 13.20 -24.64
N VAL A 17 -18.27 14.25 -24.22
CA VAL A 17 -18.71 15.34 -25.10
C VAL A 17 -17.51 16.01 -25.78
N TYR A 18 -16.46 16.30 -25.02
CA TYR A 18 -15.23 16.87 -25.56
C TYR A 18 -14.53 15.91 -26.54
N GLY A 19 -14.44 14.63 -26.20
CA GLY A 19 -13.80 13.61 -27.05
C GLY A 19 -14.52 13.44 -28.40
N ILE A 20 -15.86 13.43 -28.38
CA ILE A 20 -16.68 13.38 -29.60
C ILE A 20 -16.52 14.67 -30.41
N ALA A 21 -16.57 15.83 -29.76
CA ALA A 21 -16.48 17.13 -30.44
C ALA A 21 -15.12 17.38 -31.11
N MET A 22 -14.03 16.87 -30.52
CA MET A 22 -12.65 17.11 -30.96
C MET A 22 -12.02 15.91 -31.67
N ASP A 23 -12.77 14.84 -31.95
CA ASP A 23 -12.27 13.55 -32.47
C ASP A 23 -11.01 13.04 -31.72
N SER A 24 -11.00 13.24 -30.40
CA SER A 24 -9.84 12.96 -29.56
C SER A 24 -9.96 11.57 -28.92
N ARG A 25 -9.15 10.62 -29.40
CA ARG A 25 -9.09 9.25 -28.85
C ARG A 25 -8.72 9.25 -27.35
N PRO A 26 -7.72 10.01 -26.86
CA PRO A 26 -7.39 10.07 -25.44
C PRO A 26 -8.55 10.58 -24.60
N ALA A 27 -9.26 11.62 -25.05
CA ALA A 27 -10.42 12.15 -24.33
C ALA A 27 -11.56 11.13 -24.25
N THR A 28 -11.80 10.37 -25.33
CA THR A 28 -12.80 9.29 -25.35
C THR A 28 -12.43 8.18 -24.36
N VAL A 29 -11.18 7.74 -24.33
CA VAL A 29 -10.70 6.72 -23.38
C VAL A 29 -10.78 7.22 -21.93
N LEU A 30 -10.43 8.49 -21.68
CA LEU A 30 -10.58 9.13 -20.38
C LEU A 30 -12.05 9.12 -19.92
N ALA A 31 -12.96 9.48 -20.82
CA ALA A 31 -14.38 9.50 -20.52
C ALA A 31 -14.92 8.13 -20.11
N VAL A 32 -14.62 7.10 -20.91
CA VAL A 32 -15.00 5.70 -20.63
C VAL A 32 -14.40 5.26 -19.28
N GLY A 33 -13.12 5.52 -19.06
CA GLY A 33 -12.44 5.14 -17.82
C GLY A 33 -13.03 5.82 -16.58
N LEU A 34 -13.33 7.12 -16.63
CA LEU A 34 -13.94 7.86 -15.52
C LEU A 34 -15.36 7.38 -15.21
N ILE A 35 -16.18 7.13 -16.25
CA ILE A 35 -17.54 6.63 -16.08
C ILE A 35 -17.52 5.24 -15.44
N LEU A 36 -16.73 4.31 -16.00
CA LEU A 36 -16.65 2.94 -15.50
C LEU A 36 -16.09 2.89 -14.07
N ALA A 37 -14.97 3.56 -13.79
CA ALA A 37 -14.41 3.63 -12.44
C ALA A 37 -15.43 4.18 -11.43
N SER A 38 -16.21 5.18 -11.84
CA SER A 38 -17.24 5.76 -10.97
C SER A 38 -18.40 4.79 -10.70
N ILE A 39 -18.87 4.07 -11.72
CA ILE A 39 -19.89 3.03 -11.59
C ILE A 39 -19.37 1.92 -10.68
N GLU A 40 -18.15 1.44 -10.87
CA GLU A 40 -17.52 0.40 -10.06
C GLU A 40 -17.45 0.80 -8.59
N VAL A 41 -17.02 2.04 -8.29
CA VAL A 41 -16.99 2.58 -6.92
C VAL A 41 -18.40 2.62 -6.32
N ILE A 42 -19.41 3.06 -7.07
CA ILE A 42 -20.81 3.10 -6.61
C ILE A 42 -21.29 1.68 -6.31
N VAL A 43 -21.09 0.75 -7.25
CA VAL A 43 -21.56 -0.64 -7.17
C VAL A 43 -20.91 -1.36 -6.00
N LEU A 44 -19.58 -1.29 -5.86
CA LEU A 44 -18.85 -1.92 -4.75
C LEU A 44 -19.24 -1.32 -3.41
N THR A 45 -19.41 0.01 -3.32
CA THR A 45 -19.82 0.68 -2.07
C THR A 45 -21.25 0.29 -1.68
N LYS A 46 -22.17 0.21 -2.65
CA LYS A 46 -23.55 -0.23 -2.41
C LYS A 46 -23.62 -1.70 -2.01
N ALA A 47 -22.96 -2.59 -2.76
CA ALA A 47 -22.90 -4.01 -2.46
C ALA A 47 -22.34 -4.29 -1.05
N ALA A 48 -21.36 -3.48 -0.63
CA ALA A 48 -20.77 -3.57 0.69
C ALA A 48 -21.62 -2.95 1.81
N ASN A 49 -22.66 -2.16 1.51
CA ASN A 49 -23.38 -1.30 2.46
C ASN A 49 -22.44 -0.30 3.19
N GLY A 50 -21.43 0.22 2.48
CA GLY A 50 -20.40 1.12 3.00
C GLY A 50 -19.09 1.05 2.21
N PHE A 51 -18.01 1.64 2.75
CA PHE A 51 -16.69 1.53 2.11
C PHE A 51 -16.18 0.09 2.14
N SER A 52 -15.68 -0.40 1.00
CA SER A 52 -15.00 -1.70 0.91
C SER A 52 -13.54 -1.49 0.50
N ALA A 53 -12.63 -2.30 1.05
CA ALA A 53 -11.23 -2.32 0.62
C ALA A 53 -11.11 -2.61 -0.89
N ALA A 54 -12.06 -3.35 -1.47
CA ALA A 54 -12.11 -3.65 -2.90
C ALA A 54 -12.24 -2.39 -3.79
N VAL A 55 -12.66 -1.26 -3.25
CA VAL A 55 -12.71 0.02 -4.00
C VAL A 55 -11.31 0.56 -4.28
N VAL A 56 -10.31 0.22 -3.46
CA VAL A 56 -8.98 0.85 -3.53
C VAL A 56 -8.22 0.50 -4.81
N PRO A 57 -8.14 -0.77 -5.26
CA PRO A 57 -7.44 -1.09 -6.52
C PRO A 57 -8.07 -0.41 -7.73
N VAL A 58 -9.40 -0.37 -7.80
CA VAL A 58 -10.15 0.33 -8.87
C VAL A 58 -9.75 1.80 -8.95
N LEU A 59 -9.77 2.49 -7.81
CA LEU A 59 -9.40 3.91 -7.76
C LEU A 59 -7.93 4.13 -8.12
N ALA A 60 -7.02 3.34 -7.54
CA ALA A 60 -5.59 3.53 -7.74
C ALA A 60 -5.17 3.25 -9.20
N VAL A 61 -5.58 2.12 -9.75
CA VAL A 61 -5.21 1.69 -11.10
C VAL A 61 -5.76 2.66 -12.14
N ASN A 62 -7.07 2.96 -12.11
CA ASN A 62 -7.67 3.90 -13.06
C ASN A 62 -7.10 5.31 -12.91
N SER A 63 -6.95 5.82 -11.68
CA SER A 63 -6.43 7.18 -11.48
C SER A 63 -5.01 7.33 -12.03
N VAL A 64 -4.13 6.36 -11.78
CA VAL A 64 -2.74 6.44 -12.25
C VAL A 64 -2.66 6.29 -13.76
N LEU A 65 -3.31 5.27 -14.34
CA LEU A 65 -3.17 5.00 -15.77
C LEU A 65 -3.88 6.06 -16.63
N LEU A 66 -5.09 6.51 -16.23
CA LEU A 66 -5.79 7.58 -16.94
C LEU A 66 -5.05 8.92 -16.82
N SER A 67 -4.54 9.27 -15.62
CA SER A 67 -3.80 10.53 -15.45
C SER A 67 -2.46 10.51 -16.19
N SER A 68 -1.80 9.35 -16.29
CA SER A 68 -0.52 9.23 -17.00
C SER A 68 -0.63 9.62 -18.47
N MET A 69 -1.78 9.40 -19.10
CA MET A 69 -2.00 9.74 -20.51
C MET A 69 -1.91 11.24 -20.80
N PHE A 70 -2.23 12.09 -19.82
CA PHE A 70 -2.26 13.55 -20.00
C PHE A 70 -1.11 14.27 -19.30
N LEU A 71 -0.69 13.75 -18.15
CA LEU A 71 0.24 14.45 -17.29
C LEU A 71 1.69 13.97 -17.48
N TRP A 72 1.91 12.77 -18.03
CA TRP A 72 3.25 12.16 -18.06
C TRP A 72 4.26 13.01 -18.83
N ASP A 73 3.94 13.50 -20.02
CA ASP A 73 4.90 14.29 -20.80
C ASP A 73 5.31 15.59 -20.11
N GLY A 74 4.40 16.20 -19.33
CA GLY A 74 4.69 17.38 -18.52
C GLY A 74 5.61 17.10 -17.33
N VAL A 75 5.51 15.91 -16.72
CA VAL A 75 6.26 15.57 -15.49
C VAL A 75 7.45 14.63 -15.70
N ARG A 76 7.63 14.07 -16.90
CA ARG A 76 8.66 13.05 -17.20
C ARG A 76 10.06 13.55 -16.91
N THR A 77 10.36 14.79 -17.32
CA THR A 77 11.69 15.41 -17.18
C THR A 77 12.08 15.59 -15.71
N GLU A 78 11.08 15.83 -14.86
CA GLU A 78 11.21 16.05 -13.42
C GLU A 78 11.27 14.75 -12.61
N SER A 79 11.01 13.58 -13.22
CA SER A 79 11.11 12.31 -12.52
C SER A 79 12.58 11.97 -12.18
N ILE A 80 12.86 11.86 -10.89
CA ILE A 80 14.23 11.67 -10.35
C ILE A 80 14.67 10.20 -10.44
N VAL A 81 13.82 9.27 -9.98
CA VAL A 81 14.18 7.84 -9.80
C VAL A 81 13.58 6.95 -10.89
N SER A 82 12.59 7.46 -11.62
CA SER A 82 11.87 6.68 -12.62
C SER A 82 12.57 6.73 -13.97
N ILE A 83 12.46 5.63 -14.73
CA ILE A 83 12.94 5.60 -16.11
C ILE A 83 12.14 6.60 -16.95
N LYS A 84 12.85 7.44 -17.71
CA LYS A 84 12.25 8.43 -18.61
C LYS A 84 11.80 7.74 -19.90
N ILE A 85 10.64 7.09 -19.86
CA ILE A 85 10.05 6.42 -21.04
C ILE A 85 9.31 7.46 -21.87
N ARG A 86 9.66 7.56 -23.16
CA ARG A 86 8.82 8.26 -24.14
C ARG A 86 7.80 7.27 -24.67
N ALA A 87 6.53 7.51 -24.37
CA ALA A 87 5.44 6.69 -24.89
C ALA A 87 4.68 7.48 -25.96
N THR A 88 4.25 6.77 -26.98
CA THR A 88 3.33 7.31 -28.00
C THR A 88 1.94 7.42 -27.40
N GLU A 89 1.07 8.22 -28.03
CA GLU A 89 -0.34 8.32 -27.67
C GLU A 89 -1.01 6.94 -27.64
N GLY A 90 -0.75 6.09 -28.65
CA GLY A 90 -1.27 4.73 -28.72
C GLY A 90 -0.83 3.85 -27.53
N GLN A 91 0.41 4.02 -27.06
CA GLN A 91 0.90 3.32 -25.86
C GLN A 91 0.19 3.81 -24.60
N HIS A 92 -0.02 5.12 -24.45
CA HIS A 92 -0.80 5.66 -23.32
C HIS A 92 -2.24 5.14 -23.32
N ILE A 93 -2.88 5.12 -24.48
CA ILE A 93 -4.22 4.55 -24.65
C ILE A 93 -4.24 3.06 -24.27
N GLN A 94 -3.26 2.28 -24.75
CA GLN A 94 -3.16 0.86 -24.41
C GLN A 94 -3.03 0.63 -22.90
N ALA A 95 -2.17 1.39 -22.22
CA ALA A 95 -2.04 1.30 -20.76
C ALA A 95 -3.36 1.64 -20.05
N ALA A 96 -4.05 2.70 -20.47
CA ALA A 96 -5.35 3.06 -19.93
C ALA A 96 -6.40 1.95 -20.13
N VAL A 97 -6.46 1.35 -21.32
CA VAL A 97 -7.37 0.23 -21.62
C VAL A 97 -7.07 -0.98 -20.73
N ILE A 98 -5.80 -1.34 -20.54
CA ILE A 98 -5.40 -2.42 -19.61
C ILE A 98 -5.92 -2.13 -18.20
N GLY A 99 -5.78 -0.90 -17.71
CA GLY A 99 -6.26 -0.49 -16.38
C GLY A 99 -7.79 -0.56 -16.24
N ILE A 100 -8.52 -0.12 -17.26
CA ILE A 100 -9.99 -0.17 -17.31
C ILE A 100 -10.46 -1.63 -17.28
N VAL A 101 -9.92 -2.47 -18.16
CA VAL A 101 -10.29 -3.90 -18.24
C VAL A 101 -9.96 -4.62 -16.94
N PHE A 102 -8.77 -4.38 -16.38
CA PHE A 102 -8.39 -4.92 -15.08
C PHE A 102 -9.39 -4.54 -13.99
N SER A 103 -9.75 -3.26 -13.88
CA SER A 103 -10.66 -2.76 -12.83
C SER A 103 -12.08 -3.29 -12.96
N ALA A 104 -12.58 -3.43 -14.19
CA ALA A 104 -13.89 -4.02 -14.47
C ALA A 104 -13.94 -5.50 -14.08
N CYS A 105 -12.97 -6.30 -14.53
CA CYS A 105 -12.89 -7.73 -14.20
C CYS A 105 -12.64 -7.95 -12.70
N TYR A 106 -11.79 -7.14 -12.09
CA TYR A 106 -11.59 -7.11 -10.65
C TYR A 106 -12.90 -6.86 -9.90
N THR A 107 -13.69 -5.88 -10.35
CA THR A 107 -14.99 -5.55 -9.76
C THR A 107 -15.96 -6.71 -9.88
N VAL A 108 -16.05 -7.35 -11.05
CA VAL A 108 -16.86 -8.56 -11.27
C VAL A 108 -16.47 -9.66 -10.27
N GLY A 109 -15.17 -9.96 -10.17
CA GLY A 109 -14.66 -10.94 -9.21
C GLY A 109 -15.04 -10.62 -7.77
N ALA A 110 -14.90 -9.36 -7.36
CA ALA A 110 -15.29 -8.91 -6.03
C ALA A 110 -16.79 -9.07 -5.76
N LEU A 111 -17.64 -8.76 -6.75
CA LEU A 111 -19.10 -8.87 -6.65
C LEU A 111 -19.60 -10.30 -6.50
N VAL A 112 -18.96 -11.28 -7.17
CA VAL A 112 -19.29 -12.70 -7.03
C VAL A 112 -19.26 -13.15 -5.57
N THR A 113 -18.30 -12.65 -4.78
CA THR A 113 -18.17 -13.01 -3.36
C THR A 113 -19.13 -12.23 -2.45
N GLY A 114 -19.61 -11.08 -2.92
CA GLY A 114 -20.33 -10.08 -2.12
C GLY A 114 -19.40 -9.35 -1.17
N PRO A 115 -18.76 -8.24 -1.59
CA PRO A 115 -17.79 -7.53 -0.76
C PRO A 115 -18.48 -7.04 0.50
N ARG A 116 -17.78 -7.08 1.63
CA ARG A 116 -18.32 -6.53 2.88
C ARG A 116 -17.73 -5.16 3.12
N SER A 117 -18.55 -4.27 3.70
CA SER A 117 -18.03 -3.00 4.18
C SER A 117 -16.97 -3.29 5.21
N VAL A 118 -15.87 -2.58 5.13
CA VAL A 118 -15.04 -2.27 6.28
C VAL A 118 -15.84 -1.26 7.10
N ARG A 119 -16.97 -1.71 7.68
CA ARG A 119 -17.88 -0.91 8.51
C ARG A 119 -17.19 -0.73 9.83
N MET A 120 -16.32 0.23 9.81
CA MET A 120 -15.61 0.67 10.97
C MET A 120 -15.61 2.17 10.77
N SER A 121 -16.67 2.82 11.27
CA SER A 121 -16.62 4.28 11.39
C SER A 121 -15.34 4.62 12.15
N LEU A 122 -14.72 5.76 11.89
CA LEU A 122 -13.52 6.17 12.63
C LEU A 122 -13.74 6.13 14.16
N THR A 123 -14.99 6.31 14.61
CA THR A 123 -15.40 6.11 16.01
C THR A 123 -15.45 4.62 16.41
N GLN A 124 -16.07 3.73 15.63
CA GLN A 124 -16.06 2.28 15.88
C GLN A 124 -14.67 1.66 15.80
N ILE A 125 -13.80 2.21 14.94
CA ILE A 125 -12.36 1.92 14.89
C ILE A 125 -11.79 2.24 16.28
N GLY A 126 -11.94 3.49 16.75
CA GLY A 126 -11.48 3.89 18.07
C GLY A 126 -12.01 3.02 19.22
N ASP A 127 -13.31 2.70 19.21
CA ASP A 127 -13.95 1.88 20.25
C ASP A 127 -13.49 0.41 20.21
N SER A 128 -13.45 -0.20 19.03
CA SER A 128 -12.98 -1.58 18.83
C SER A 128 -11.48 -1.71 19.11
N ILE A 129 -10.72 -0.65 18.87
CA ILE A 129 -9.31 -0.56 19.23
C ILE A 129 -9.15 -0.42 20.73
N ALA A 130 -9.92 0.46 21.39
CA ALA A 130 -9.90 0.61 22.83
C ALA A 130 -10.34 -0.72 23.50
N GLU A 131 -11.25 -1.46 22.86
CA GLU A 131 -11.58 -2.83 23.24
C GLU A 131 -10.42 -3.80 23.00
N LEU A 132 -9.77 -3.80 21.82
CA LEU A 132 -8.56 -4.59 21.54
C LEU A 132 -7.46 -4.32 22.59
N GLY A 133 -7.18 -3.06 22.91
CA GLY A 133 -6.19 -2.67 23.91
C GLY A 133 -6.60 -3.02 25.34
N ARG A 134 -7.90 -3.15 25.62
CA ARG A 134 -8.42 -3.66 26.90
C ARG A 134 -8.38 -5.19 26.97
N SER A 135 -8.71 -5.89 25.88
CA SER A 135 -8.73 -7.36 25.77
C SER A 135 -7.32 -7.94 25.71
N PHE A 136 -6.42 -7.27 24.99
CA PHE A 136 -4.99 -7.54 24.98
C PHE A 136 -4.33 -6.42 25.78
N ARG A 137 -4.36 -6.53 27.11
CA ARG A 137 -3.45 -5.75 27.97
C ARG A 137 -2.01 -6.23 27.73
N ILE A 138 -1.46 -5.91 26.56
CA ILE A 138 -0.04 -6.04 26.29
C ILE A 138 0.61 -4.92 27.10
N PRO A 139 1.46 -5.25 28.09
CA PRO A 139 2.12 -4.23 28.87
C PRO A 139 2.94 -3.35 27.94
N ASP A 140 2.98 -2.04 28.20
CA ASP A 140 3.70 -1.08 27.36
C ASP A 140 5.19 -1.46 27.22
N SER A 141 5.76 -2.14 28.22
CA SER A 141 7.13 -2.69 28.17
C SER A 141 7.31 -3.74 27.07
N ALA A 142 6.32 -4.62 26.87
CA ALA A 142 6.35 -5.62 25.80
C ALA A 142 6.20 -4.98 24.42
N LEU A 143 5.39 -3.92 24.29
CA LEU A 143 5.29 -3.13 23.06
C LEU A 143 6.61 -2.42 22.74
N VAL A 144 7.24 -1.77 23.72
CA VAL A 144 8.57 -1.16 23.54
C VAL A 144 9.59 -2.23 23.15
N ALA A 145 9.63 -3.36 23.85
CA ALA A 145 10.54 -4.46 23.52
C ALA A 145 10.32 -4.99 22.09
N ALA A 146 9.07 -5.15 21.65
CA ALA A 146 8.74 -5.54 20.28
C ALA A 146 9.18 -4.48 19.25
N GLY A 147 9.03 -3.20 19.57
CA GLY A 147 9.52 -2.09 18.76
C GLY A 147 11.04 -2.13 18.59
N TYR A 148 11.78 -2.30 19.68
CA TYR A 148 13.25 -2.43 19.64
C TYR A 148 13.71 -3.72 18.96
N ALA A 149 13.00 -4.84 19.13
CA ALA A 149 13.27 -6.05 18.35
C ALA A 149 13.08 -5.81 16.85
N GLY A 150 12.05 -5.06 16.47
CA GLY A 150 11.84 -4.61 15.09
C GLY A 150 12.96 -3.70 14.58
N ILE A 151 13.49 -2.79 15.41
CA ILE A 151 14.67 -1.97 15.09
C ILE A 151 15.90 -2.86 14.85
N ILE A 152 16.17 -3.79 15.77
CA ILE A 152 17.30 -4.73 15.66
C ILE A 152 17.19 -5.51 14.35
N LEU A 153 16.01 -6.08 14.05
CA LEU A 153 15.76 -6.77 12.79
C LEU A 153 15.91 -5.85 11.57
N ALA A 154 15.50 -4.59 11.68
CA ALA A 154 15.69 -3.59 10.64
C ALA A 154 17.17 -3.24 10.40
N MET A 155 18.01 -3.34 11.42
CA MET A 155 19.46 -3.15 11.35
C MET A 155 20.20 -4.43 10.89
N PHE A 156 19.65 -5.61 11.15
CA PHE A 156 20.28 -6.91 10.81
C PHE A 156 20.41 -7.18 9.30
N SER A 157 19.73 -6.41 8.45
CA SER A 157 20.02 -6.38 7.01
C SER A 157 21.33 -5.60 6.76
N ARG A 158 22.42 -6.24 7.18
CA ARG A 158 23.89 -6.06 7.09
C ARG A 158 24.57 -4.94 6.30
N GLN A 159 23.91 -3.91 5.82
CA GLN A 159 24.60 -2.71 5.35
C GLN A 159 24.56 -1.67 6.44
N GLY A 160 25.75 -1.38 6.98
CA GLY A 160 25.91 -0.44 8.08
C GLY A 160 25.14 0.83 7.79
N ALA A 161 24.24 1.21 8.70
CA ALA A 161 23.45 2.43 8.58
C ALA A 161 24.33 3.69 8.43
N LEU A 162 25.63 3.59 8.71
CA LEU A 162 26.60 4.68 8.58
C LEU A 162 27.03 4.92 7.12
N LEU A 163 27.40 3.87 6.39
CA LEU A 163 27.97 3.93 5.03
C LEU A 163 27.43 2.78 4.18
N GLN A 164 26.72 3.11 3.09
CA GLN A 164 26.18 2.13 2.16
C GLN A 164 26.45 2.59 0.72
N GLY A 165 27.39 1.92 0.04
CA GLY A 165 27.85 2.38 -1.28
C GLY A 165 26.75 2.46 -2.36
N ARG A 166 25.92 1.42 -2.53
CA ARG A 166 24.86 1.42 -3.56
C ARG A 166 23.49 1.07 -2.97
N TYR A 167 22.51 1.93 -3.22
CA TYR A 167 21.13 1.86 -2.72
C TYR A 167 20.39 0.50 -2.95
N ASN A 168 20.76 -0.26 -3.98
CA ASN A 168 20.04 -1.49 -4.37
C ASN A 168 20.78 -2.80 -4.08
N VAL A 169 21.99 -2.73 -3.55
CA VAL A 169 22.64 -3.94 -3.04
C VAL A 169 22.13 -4.04 -1.63
N VAL A 170 21.40 -5.09 -1.24
CA VAL A 170 21.15 -5.37 0.18
C VAL A 170 21.84 -6.68 0.48
N GLU A 171 22.92 -6.60 1.25
CA GLU A 171 23.68 -7.77 1.66
C GLU A 171 23.05 -8.35 2.94
N GLY A 172 22.73 -9.63 2.90
CA GLY A 172 22.17 -10.35 4.03
C GLY A 172 21.31 -11.53 3.60
N PRO A 173 20.97 -12.42 4.54
CA PRO A 173 20.00 -13.48 4.27
C PRO A 173 18.69 -12.89 3.75
N SER A 174 18.17 -13.42 2.65
CA SER A 174 16.97 -12.91 1.99
C SER A 174 15.75 -12.82 2.93
N TRP A 175 15.64 -13.75 3.88
CA TRP A 175 14.61 -13.73 4.92
C TRP A 175 14.73 -12.52 5.85
N ALA A 176 15.94 -12.12 6.23
CA ALA A 176 16.18 -10.99 7.13
C ALA A 176 15.88 -9.66 6.42
N VAL A 177 16.24 -9.57 5.14
CA VAL A 177 15.89 -8.42 4.29
C VAL A 177 14.37 -8.32 4.12
N ALA A 178 13.70 -9.43 3.82
CA ALA A 178 12.24 -9.46 3.71
C ALA A 178 11.56 -9.06 5.03
N LEU A 179 12.03 -9.62 6.15
CA LEU A 179 11.46 -9.35 7.47
C LEU A 179 11.70 -7.91 7.90
N SER A 180 12.90 -7.35 7.70
CA SER A 180 13.22 -5.97 8.05
C SER A 180 12.27 -4.96 7.39
N ASN A 181 11.97 -5.14 6.11
CA ASN A 181 11.06 -4.27 5.37
C ASN A 181 9.61 -4.38 5.85
N ALA A 182 9.17 -5.59 6.23
CA ALA A 182 7.83 -5.82 6.73
C ALA A 182 7.64 -5.34 8.18
N ILE A 183 8.68 -5.46 9.02
CA ILE A 183 8.58 -5.21 10.46
C ILE A 183 8.77 -3.74 10.81
N ALA A 184 9.48 -2.96 10.00
CA ALA A 184 9.74 -1.56 10.30
C ALA A 184 8.46 -0.73 10.49
N PRO A 185 7.44 -0.78 9.60
CA PRO A 185 6.17 -0.06 9.84
C PRO A 185 5.44 -0.52 11.11
N VAL A 186 5.52 -1.82 11.43
CA VAL A 186 4.91 -2.38 12.65
C VAL A 186 5.63 -1.86 13.90
N ALA A 187 6.96 -1.85 13.89
CA ALA A 187 7.78 -1.31 14.97
C ALA A 187 7.50 0.19 15.19
N ILE A 188 7.41 0.98 14.12
CA ILE A 188 6.99 2.40 14.19
C ILE A 188 5.63 2.51 14.87
N LEU A 189 4.63 1.78 14.38
CA LEU A 189 3.27 1.87 14.90
C LEU A 189 3.20 1.54 16.39
N VAL A 190 3.86 0.44 16.79
CA VAL A 190 3.89 -0.02 18.19
C VAL A 190 4.59 1.01 19.09
N LEU A 191 5.72 1.58 18.66
CA LEU A 191 6.40 2.62 19.42
C LEU A 191 5.59 3.91 19.47
N CYS A 192 4.92 4.31 18.38
CA CYS A 192 4.05 5.48 18.36
C CYS A 192 2.84 5.30 19.30
N ILE A 193 2.30 4.08 19.42
CA ILE A 193 1.25 3.76 20.40
C ILE A 193 1.76 4.05 21.82
N VAL A 194 2.92 3.53 22.21
CA VAL A 194 3.47 3.78 23.55
C VAL A 194 3.83 5.26 23.76
N ALA A 195 4.44 5.90 22.76
CA ALA A 195 4.85 7.31 22.81
C ALA A 195 3.68 8.30 22.99
N SER A 196 2.47 7.88 22.65
CA SER A 196 1.26 8.70 22.79
C SER A 196 0.60 8.61 24.19
N LYS A 197 1.05 7.70 25.06
CA LYS A 197 0.57 7.55 26.44
C LYS A 197 1.48 8.29 27.42
N PRO A 198 0.96 8.84 28.54
CA PRO A 198 1.81 9.38 29.60
C PRO A 198 2.54 8.23 30.33
N GLY A 199 3.83 8.40 30.64
CA GLY A 199 4.63 7.44 31.40
C GLY A 199 6.12 7.48 31.06
N PRO A 200 7.00 6.81 31.85
CA PRO A 200 8.45 6.82 31.60
C PRO A 200 8.84 6.09 30.30
N LEU A 201 8.10 5.04 29.94
CA LEU A 201 8.32 4.28 28.70
C LEU A 201 8.06 5.12 27.44
N ARG A 202 7.35 6.25 27.55
CA ARG A 202 7.13 7.21 26.47
C ARG A 202 8.46 7.69 25.88
N TRP A 203 9.42 8.03 26.74
CA TRP A 203 10.71 8.56 26.30
C TRP A 203 11.55 7.49 25.61
N LEU A 204 11.52 6.24 26.10
CA LEU A 204 12.13 5.11 25.41
C LEU A 204 11.48 4.86 24.04
N ALA A 205 10.15 4.99 23.95
CA ALA A 205 9.46 4.84 22.67
C ALA A 205 9.82 5.95 21.68
N ILE A 206 9.92 7.21 22.13
CA ILE A 206 10.37 8.36 21.33
C ILE A 206 11.82 8.15 20.86
N LEU A 207 12.71 7.68 21.73
CA LEU A 207 14.08 7.35 21.38
C LEU A 207 14.14 6.24 20.31
N GLY A 208 13.37 5.16 20.50
CA GLY A 208 13.26 4.09 19.51
C GLY A 208 12.72 4.57 18.16
N ILE A 209 11.72 5.46 18.17
CA ILE A 209 11.23 6.15 16.97
C ILE A 209 12.35 6.92 16.27
N GLY A 210 13.14 7.70 17.03
CA GLY A 210 14.27 8.44 16.49
C GLY A 210 15.32 7.53 15.86
N ILE A 211 15.70 6.43 16.53
CA ILE A 211 16.62 5.43 16.00
C ILE A 211 16.07 4.82 14.71
N LEU A 212 14.79 4.43 14.70
CA LEU A 212 14.17 3.80 13.53
C LEU A 212 14.05 4.78 12.36
N PHE A 213 13.76 6.06 12.63
CA PHE A 213 13.80 7.11 11.62
C PHE A 213 15.20 7.24 11.03
N LEU A 214 16.25 7.27 11.84
CA LEU A 214 17.64 7.32 11.38
C LEU A 214 18.01 6.08 10.55
N VAL A 215 17.60 4.88 10.96
CA VAL A 215 17.82 3.64 10.19
C VAL A 215 17.10 3.70 8.84
N LEU A 216 15.86 4.20 8.79
CA LEU A 216 15.12 4.31 7.53
C LEU A 216 15.68 5.42 6.63
N PHE A 217 16.11 6.54 7.24
CA PHE A 217 16.80 7.65 6.60
C PHE A 217 18.09 7.19 5.94
N ALA A 218 18.94 6.50 6.68
CA ALA A 218 20.16 5.88 6.17
C ALA A 218 19.92 5.04 4.91
N ARG A 219 18.78 4.35 4.85
CA ARG A 219 18.43 3.45 3.74
C ARG A 219 17.72 4.14 2.59
N ALA A 220 17.52 5.46 2.65
CA ALA A 220 16.66 6.21 1.73
C ALA A 220 15.30 5.49 1.51
N SER A 221 14.71 5.03 2.61
CA SER A 221 13.48 4.23 2.58
C SER A 221 12.23 5.09 2.41
N ARG A 222 11.35 4.70 1.49
CA ARG A 222 10.02 5.32 1.33
C ARG A 222 9.14 5.20 2.57
N THR A 223 9.45 4.26 3.49
CA THR A 223 8.73 4.10 4.76
C THR A 223 8.79 5.36 5.63
N ILE A 224 9.81 6.22 5.48
CA ILE A 224 9.88 7.51 6.18
C ILE A 224 8.68 8.39 5.85
N ALA A 225 8.27 8.44 4.57
CA ALA A 225 7.13 9.23 4.15
C ALA A 225 5.82 8.74 4.82
N VAL A 226 5.75 7.46 5.17
CA VAL A 226 4.57 6.86 5.84
C VAL A 226 4.54 7.17 7.34
N PHE A 227 5.63 7.71 7.91
CA PHE A 227 5.76 7.97 9.34
C PHE A 227 4.67 8.90 9.91
N PRO A 228 4.34 10.07 9.29
CA PRO A 228 3.28 10.95 9.80
C PRO A 228 1.91 10.28 9.79
N LEU A 229 1.64 9.41 8.81
CA LEU A 229 0.41 8.62 8.76
C LEU A 229 0.36 7.65 9.92
N LEU A 230 1.44 6.90 10.19
CA LEU A 230 1.50 5.95 11.31
C LEU A 230 1.35 6.65 12.66
N LEU A 231 1.88 7.87 12.82
CA LEU A 231 1.71 8.66 14.02
C LEU A 231 0.25 9.12 14.21
N LEU A 232 -0.40 9.61 13.15
CA LEU A 232 -1.81 9.96 13.19
C LEU A 232 -2.66 8.75 13.56
N PHE A 233 -2.38 7.62 12.91
CA PHE A 233 -2.99 6.33 13.24
C PHE A 233 -2.77 5.99 14.72
N ALA A 234 -1.53 5.93 15.21
CA ALA A 234 -1.22 5.62 16.60
C ALA A 234 -1.96 6.52 17.60
N ARG A 235 -2.02 7.83 17.34
CA ARG A 235 -2.77 8.78 18.17
C ARG A 235 -4.26 8.45 18.19
N THR A 236 -4.85 8.11 17.05
CA THR A 236 -6.25 7.66 17.00
C THR A 236 -6.44 6.33 17.72
N PHE A 237 -5.45 5.44 17.70
CA PHE A 237 -5.48 4.16 18.40
C PHE A 237 -5.51 4.33 19.93
N THR A 238 -4.77 5.28 20.48
CA THR A 238 -4.56 5.36 21.94
C THR A 238 -5.43 6.36 22.67
N SER A 239 -5.71 7.49 22.05
CA SER A 239 -6.40 8.60 22.72
C SER A 239 -7.90 8.64 22.46
N GLY A 240 -8.41 7.78 21.54
CA GLY A 240 -9.78 7.89 21.04
C GLY A 240 -10.07 9.22 20.35
N ALA A 241 -9.03 10.02 20.06
CA ALA A 241 -9.19 11.34 19.51
C ALA A 241 -9.78 11.26 18.09
N LYS A 242 -10.83 12.07 17.86
CA LYS A 242 -11.39 12.24 16.53
C LYS A 242 -10.33 12.82 15.59
N VAL A 243 -10.18 12.22 14.41
CA VAL A 243 -9.32 12.76 13.34
C VAL A 243 -9.92 14.08 12.86
N ARG A 244 -9.20 15.18 13.07
CA ARG A 244 -9.60 16.50 12.57
C ARG A 244 -9.13 16.67 11.12
N PRO A 245 -9.90 17.31 10.23
CA PRO A 245 -9.52 17.48 8.82
C PRO A 245 -8.15 18.13 8.61
N HIS A 246 -7.81 19.16 9.40
CA HIS A 246 -6.49 19.81 9.31
C HIS A 246 -5.34 18.87 9.67
N SER A 247 -5.54 17.92 10.58
CA SER A 247 -4.51 16.91 10.91
C SER A 247 -4.24 16.00 9.71
N VAL A 248 -5.28 15.67 8.94
CA VAL A 248 -5.14 14.88 7.71
C VAL A 248 -4.36 15.68 6.65
N ILE A 249 -4.71 16.95 6.45
CA ILE A 249 -4.01 17.84 5.50
C ILE A 249 -2.53 17.95 5.88
N LEU A 250 -2.24 18.22 7.16
CA LEU A 250 -0.87 18.32 7.66
C LEU A 250 -0.09 17.02 7.44
N VAL A 251 -0.71 15.87 7.70
CA VAL A 251 -0.08 14.55 7.51
C VAL A 251 0.18 14.26 6.03
N ILE A 252 -0.74 14.64 5.14
CA ILE A 252 -0.53 14.53 3.69
C ILE A 252 0.64 15.42 3.25
N ALA A 253 0.67 16.67 3.69
CA ALA A 253 1.76 17.61 3.38
C ALA A 253 3.11 17.08 3.90
N ALA A 254 3.15 16.61 5.16
CA ALA A 254 4.35 16.04 5.75
C ALA A 254 4.79 14.75 5.04
N THR A 255 3.85 13.90 4.63
CA THR A 255 4.13 12.68 3.84
C THR A 255 4.74 13.05 2.49
N ALA A 256 4.17 14.03 1.79
CA ALA A 256 4.68 14.50 0.50
C ALA A 256 6.09 15.10 0.63
N PHE A 257 6.33 15.90 1.67
CA PHE A 257 7.63 16.47 1.96
C PHE A 257 8.67 15.38 2.30
N LEU A 258 8.34 14.49 3.24
CA LEU A 258 9.24 13.39 3.63
C LEU A 258 9.49 12.36 2.52
N MET A 259 8.64 12.32 1.48
CA MET A 259 8.87 11.51 0.30
C MET A 259 10.03 12.02 -0.56
N GLN A 260 10.42 13.29 -0.46
CA GLN A 260 11.59 13.80 -1.18
C GLN A 260 12.90 13.22 -0.67
N LEU A 261 13.05 13.05 0.66
CA LEU A 261 14.26 12.50 1.26
C LEU A 261 14.69 11.14 0.63
N PRO A 262 13.82 10.12 0.54
CA PRO A 262 14.18 8.87 -0.11
C PRO A 262 14.33 8.99 -1.63
N LEU A 263 13.73 9.97 -2.30
CA LEU A 263 13.92 10.16 -3.75
C LEU A 263 15.29 10.77 -4.05
N VAL A 264 15.64 11.85 -3.36
CA VAL A 264 16.94 12.53 -3.48
C VAL A 264 18.06 11.62 -3.00
N GLY A 265 17.89 10.96 -1.85
CA GLY A 265 18.89 10.03 -1.33
C GLY A 265 19.17 8.85 -2.26
N ARG A 266 18.18 8.38 -3.04
CA ARG A 266 18.38 7.33 -4.05
C ARG A 266 19.15 7.79 -5.28
N ALA A 267 19.09 9.09 -5.57
CA ALA A 267 19.79 9.70 -6.68
C ALA A 267 21.21 10.14 -6.31
N ASN A 268 21.57 10.06 -5.03
CA ASN A 268 22.90 10.48 -4.55
C ASN A 268 24.01 9.59 -5.17
N PRO A 269 24.95 10.17 -5.94
CA PRO A 269 26.05 9.43 -6.53
C PRO A 269 27.01 8.85 -5.48
N ASP A 270 27.09 9.47 -4.30
CA ASP A 270 28.00 9.09 -3.22
C ASP A 270 27.49 7.90 -2.40
N GLY A 271 26.31 7.39 -2.76
CA GLY A 271 25.66 6.27 -2.10
C GLY A 271 24.59 6.70 -1.10
N VAL A 272 24.21 5.77 -0.23
CA VAL A 272 23.24 5.99 0.84
C VAL A 272 23.88 5.69 2.19
N GLY A 273 23.23 6.07 3.28
CA GLY A 273 23.75 5.95 4.65
C GLY A 273 23.61 7.26 5.40
N LEU A 274 23.79 7.22 6.72
CA LEU A 274 23.69 8.40 7.56
C LEU A 274 24.72 9.46 7.15
N ILE A 275 25.95 9.06 6.85
CA ILE A 275 27.02 10.00 6.48
C ILE A 275 26.78 10.58 5.08
N PRO A 276 26.63 9.80 3.99
CA PRO A 276 26.47 10.38 2.65
C PRO A 276 25.21 11.23 2.51
N LEU A 277 24.11 10.83 3.18
CA LEU A 277 22.87 11.62 3.17
C LEU A 277 22.95 12.84 4.10
N GLY A 278 23.68 12.74 5.20
CA GLY A 278 23.96 13.88 6.08
C GLY A 278 24.80 14.94 5.36
N GLU A 279 25.85 14.51 4.66
CA GLU A 279 26.68 15.37 3.82
C GLU A 279 25.86 16.00 2.68
N GLN A 280 24.94 15.26 2.07
CA GLN A 280 24.02 15.82 1.07
C GLN A 280 23.11 16.89 1.67
N ILE A 281 22.53 16.69 2.86
CA ILE A 281 21.71 17.71 3.54
C ILE A 281 22.53 18.96 3.87
N ILE A 282 23.76 18.80 4.36
CA ILE A 282 24.60 19.92 4.83
C ILE A 282 25.19 20.69 3.65
N ASN A 283 25.72 19.99 2.66
CA ASN A 283 26.49 20.60 1.57
C ASN A 283 25.64 20.93 0.34
N ARG A 284 24.48 20.28 0.18
CA ARG A 284 23.57 20.43 -0.98
C ARG A 284 22.09 20.52 -0.55
N PRO A 285 21.74 21.38 0.43
CA PRO A 285 20.35 21.50 0.93
C PRO A 285 19.34 21.85 -0.17
N GLU A 286 19.75 22.61 -1.18
CA GLU A 286 18.93 22.99 -2.34
C GLU A 286 18.41 21.76 -3.11
N GLU A 287 19.16 20.66 -3.19
CA GLU A 287 18.70 19.43 -3.83
C GLU A 287 17.47 18.83 -3.12
N ILE A 288 17.28 19.12 -1.83
CA ILE A 288 16.18 18.61 -1.00
C ILE A 288 15.05 19.63 -0.90
N PHE A 289 15.37 20.90 -0.62
CA PHE A 289 14.38 21.95 -0.35
C PHE A 289 13.88 22.62 -1.63
N ASP A 290 14.78 23.03 -2.52
CA ASP A 290 14.41 23.63 -3.81
C ASP A 290 14.03 22.55 -4.83
N GLY A 291 14.51 21.32 -4.61
CA GLY A 291 14.11 20.12 -5.32
C GLY A 291 12.70 19.60 -4.99
N PHE A 292 11.93 20.27 -4.11
CA PHE A 292 10.52 19.90 -3.90
C PHE A 292 9.70 20.20 -5.16
N SER A 293 9.69 19.24 -6.08
CA SER A 293 8.83 19.26 -7.24
C SER A 293 7.65 18.30 -7.03
N LEU A 294 6.44 18.86 -7.11
CA LEU A 294 5.22 18.05 -7.24
C LEU A 294 5.27 17.20 -8.51
N GLY A 295 5.86 17.71 -9.60
CA GLY A 295 6.12 16.98 -10.83
C GLY A 295 7.04 15.78 -10.61
N ALA A 296 8.06 15.85 -9.76
CA ALA A 296 8.90 14.72 -9.41
C ALA A 296 8.13 13.62 -8.66
N ILE A 297 7.27 14.01 -7.70
CA ILE A 297 6.40 13.05 -6.97
C ILE A 297 5.40 12.40 -7.94
N LEU A 298 4.71 13.22 -8.73
CA LEU A 298 3.75 12.76 -9.73
C LEU A 298 4.42 11.88 -10.78
N GLY A 299 5.60 12.25 -11.28
CA GLY A 299 6.38 11.46 -12.22
C GLY A 299 6.72 10.07 -11.68
N ASN A 300 7.08 9.97 -10.40
CA ASN A 300 7.33 8.67 -9.74
C ASN A 300 6.07 7.80 -9.53
N ILE A 301 4.87 8.36 -9.67
CA ILE A 301 3.60 7.61 -9.63
C ILE A 301 3.14 7.30 -11.05
N LEU A 302 3.19 8.28 -11.94
CA LEU A 302 2.64 8.23 -13.29
C LEU A 302 3.52 7.47 -14.29
N PHE A 303 4.81 7.24 -14.00
CA PHE A 303 5.67 6.42 -14.87
C PHE A 303 5.13 4.99 -15.09
N SER A 304 4.26 4.51 -14.19
CA SER A 304 3.56 3.23 -14.31
C SER A 304 2.75 3.12 -15.59
N GLY A 305 2.20 4.22 -16.11
CA GLY A 305 1.46 4.25 -17.38
C GLY A 305 2.30 3.80 -18.58
N PRO A 306 3.32 4.58 -18.99
CA PRO A 306 4.19 4.23 -20.11
C PRO A 306 4.93 2.92 -19.87
N LEU A 307 5.30 2.59 -18.61
CA LEU A 307 5.88 1.29 -18.29
C LEU A 307 4.93 0.13 -18.62
N THR A 308 3.65 0.23 -18.23
CA THR A 308 2.63 -0.80 -18.52
C THR A 308 2.54 -1.06 -20.01
N ALA A 309 2.47 -0.01 -20.82
CA ALA A 309 2.37 -0.14 -22.27
C ALA A 309 3.62 -0.80 -22.87
N VAL A 310 4.81 -0.35 -22.49
CA VAL A 310 6.06 -0.91 -23.02
C VAL A 310 6.18 -2.38 -22.65
N VAL A 311 5.89 -2.75 -21.40
CA VAL A 311 5.97 -4.14 -20.94
C VAL A 311 4.92 -5.01 -21.62
N ALA A 312 3.69 -4.53 -21.79
CA ALA A 312 2.61 -5.29 -22.43
C ALA A 312 2.89 -5.69 -23.89
N ASN A 313 3.82 -4.98 -24.56
CA ASN A 313 4.23 -5.30 -25.94
C ASN A 313 5.54 -6.09 -26.00
N ARG A 314 6.09 -6.54 -24.86
CA ARG A 314 7.29 -7.37 -24.83
C ARG A 314 6.93 -8.86 -24.77
N PRO A 315 7.64 -9.73 -25.50
CA PRO A 315 7.43 -11.16 -25.36
C PRO A 315 7.89 -11.62 -23.97
N ILE A 316 6.99 -12.28 -23.24
CA ILE A 316 7.30 -12.94 -21.96
C ILE A 316 6.97 -14.43 -22.12
N PRO A 317 7.91 -15.34 -21.83
CA PRO A 317 7.65 -16.78 -21.96
C PRO A 317 6.46 -17.22 -21.09
N PRO A 318 5.50 -18.02 -21.60
CA PRO A 318 4.28 -18.39 -20.87
C PRO A 318 4.52 -19.03 -19.50
N GLU A 319 5.60 -19.80 -19.34
CA GLU A 319 6.00 -20.43 -18.08
C GLU A 319 6.26 -19.41 -16.95
N THR A 320 6.68 -18.19 -17.32
CA THR A 320 6.91 -17.08 -16.39
C THR A 320 5.63 -16.73 -15.62
N PHE A 321 4.47 -16.85 -16.26
CA PHE A 321 3.19 -16.58 -15.61
C PHE A 321 3.00 -17.47 -14.38
N TRP A 322 3.19 -18.78 -14.55
CA TRP A 322 3.02 -19.77 -13.49
C TRP A 322 4.05 -19.61 -12.38
N ILE A 323 5.29 -19.27 -12.73
CA ILE A 323 6.32 -18.92 -11.75
C ILE A 323 5.90 -17.68 -10.96
N SER A 324 5.33 -16.67 -11.61
CA SER A 324 4.92 -15.43 -10.96
C SER A 324 3.74 -15.60 -10.00
N VAL A 325 2.75 -16.42 -10.33
CA VAL A 325 1.57 -16.60 -9.44
C VAL A 325 1.78 -17.62 -8.32
N ASN A 326 2.86 -18.40 -8.37
CA ASN A 326 3.16 -19.45 -7.40
C ASN A 326 3.49 -18.88 -5.99
N PRO A 327 2.80 -19.35 -4.91
CA PRO A 327 3.01 -18.86 -3.54
C PRO A 327 4.33 -19.31 -2.91
N LEU A 328 5.03 -20.31 -3.48
CA LEU A 328 6.25 -20.88 -2.91
C LEU A 328 7.41 -19.85 -2.84
N PRO A 329 8.46 -20.13 -2.06
CA PRO A 329 9.69 -19.32 -2.06
C PRO A 329 10.30 -19.15 -3.46
N GLY A 330 11.09 -18.08 -3.64
CA GLY A 330 11.67 -17.71 -4.93
C GLY A 330 12.48 -18.84 -5.58
N SER A 331 13.39 -19.43 -4.81
CA SER A 331 14.25 -20.52 -5.25
C SER A 331 13.49 -21.78 -5.62
N TRP A 332 12.37 -22.08 -4.96
CA TRP A 332 11.58 -23.29 -5.22
C TRP A 332 10.68 -23.17 -6.44
N ALA A 333 10.30 -21.94 -6.79
CA ALA A 333 9.43 -21.68 -7.93
C ALA A 333 10.20 -21.30 -9.21
N GLY A 334 11.54 -21.28 -9.21
CA GLY A 334 12.34 -20.83 -10.36
C GLY A 334 12.36 -19.31 -10.56
N TRP A 335 11.98 -18.52 -9.53
CA TRP A 335 11.98 -17.05 -9.63
C TRP A 335 13.38 -16.47 -9.78
N ASP A 336 14.35 -17.08 -9.10
CA ASP A 336 15.71 -16.56 -9.09
C ASP A 336 16.38 -16.62 -10.46
N ASP A 337 15.92 -17.53 -11.33
CA ASP A 337 16.39 -17.71 -12.70
C ASP A 337 15.81 -16.65 -13.65
N ILE A 338 14.54 -16.27 -13.46
CA ILE A 338 13.83 -15.35 -14.38
C ILE A 338 13.77 -13.89 -13.89
N LYS A 339 14.00 -13.61 -12.60
CA LYS A 339 13.86 -12.24 -12.05
C LYS A 339 14.76 -11.19 -12.71
N GLY A 340 15.84 -11.62 -13.37
CA GLY A 340 16.76 -10.76 -14.12
C GLY A 340 16.19 -10.34 -15.48
N THR A 341 15.37 -11.18 -16.12
CA THR A 341 14.79 -10.93 -17.44
C THR A 341 13.51 -10.09 -17.38
N LEU A 342 12.81 -10.10 -16.24
CA LEU A 342 11.59 -9.32 -15.99
C LEU A 342 11.85 -7.90 -15.49
N ARG A 343 12.77 -7.19 -16.16
CA ARG A 343 13.16 -5.83 -15.80
C ARG A 343 13.42 -4.96 -17.02
N MET A 344 13.03 -3.69 -16.93
CA MET A 344 13.39 -2.67 -17.92
C MET A 344 14.83 -2.21 -17.75
N THR A 345 15.26 -2.07 -16.50
CA THR A 345 16.63 -1.70 -16.11
C THR A 345 17.02 -2.49 -14.87
N ARG A 346 18.26 -2.34 -14.40
CA ARG A 346 18.70 -2.97 -13.15
C ARG A 346 17.76 -2.67 -11.96
N SER A 347 17.19 -1.47 -11.93
CA SER A 347 16.41 -0.94 -10.81
C SER A 347 14.90 -0.91 -11.06
N THR A 348 14.46 -0.97 -12.32
CA THR A 348 13.04 -0.88 -12.69
C THR A 348 12.55 -2.24 -13.18
N PRO A 349 11.81 -3.01 -12.36
CA PRO A 349 11.21 -4.25 -12.82
C PRO A 349 10.10 -3.97 -13.84
N TYR A 350 9.66 -5.01 -14.55
CA TYR A 350 8.37 -4.98 -15.19
C TYR A 350 7.28 -4.79 -14.13
N ASN A 351 6.21 -4.08 -14.48
CA ASN A 351 5.06 -3.97 -13.59
C ASN A 351 4.03 -5.06 -13.89
N ALA A 352 3.27 -5.45 -12.88
CA ALA A 352 2.35 -6.57 -12.94
C ALA A 352 1.27 -6.39 -14.02
N LEU A 353 0.71 -5.18 -14.19
CA LEU A 353 -0.27 -4.91 -15.25
C LEU A 353 0.32 -5.10 -16.65
N GLY A 354 1.55 -4.64 -16.86
CA GLY A 354 2.26 -4.84 -18.14
C GLY A 354 2.54 -6.31 -18.39
N GLU A 355 2.99 -7.06 -17.38
CA GLU A 355 3.22 -8.51 -17.49
C GLU A 355 1.93 -9.27 -17.83
N LEU A 356 0.82 -8.93 -17.17
CA LEU A 356 -0.49 -9.52 -17.49
C LEU A 356 -0.95 -9.17 -18.90
N GLY A 357 -0.71 -7.93 -19.35
CA GLY A 357 -0.95 -7.53 -20.73
C GLY A 357 -0.13 -8.32 -21.74
N ALA A 358 1.15 -8.55 -21.45
CA ALA A 358 2.06 -9.34 -22.29
C ALA A 358 1.69 -10.84 -22.35
N HIS A 359 1.14 -11.40 -21.26
CA HIS A 359 0.58 -12.74 -21.23
C HIS A 359 -0.80 -12.85 -21.92
N GLY A 360 -1.37 -11.73 -22.36
CA GLY A 360 -2.61 -11.65 -23.11
C GLY A 360 -3.86 -11.41 -22.26
N TRP A 361 -4.95 -11.04 -22.93
CA TRP A 361 -6.21 -10.64 -22.29
C TRP A 361 -6.79 -11.70 -21.37
N PHE A 362 -6.62 -12.99 -21.69
CA PHE A 362 -7.11 -14.08 -20.84
C PHE A 362 -6.42 -14.09 -19.47
N ALA A 363 -5.09 -13.90 -19.43
CA ALA A 363 -4.33 -13.83 -18.18
C ALA A 363 -4.74 -12.58 -17.37
N LEU A 364 -4.85 -11.42 -18.02
CA LEU A 364 -5.30 -10.19 -17.38
C LEU A 364 -6.69 -10.33 -16.74
N VAL A 365 -7.68 -10.79 -17.51
CA VAL A 365 -9.07 -10.97 -17.05
C VAL A 365 -9.14 -12.01 -15.93
N GLY A 366 -8.50 -13.17 -16.13
CA GLY A 366 -8.51 -14.26 -15.16
C GLY A 366 -7.91 -13.84 -13.82
N VAL A 367 -6.71 -13.24 -13.84
CA VAL A 367 -6.06 -12.77 -12.61
C VAL A 367 -6.84 -11.64 -11.95
N ALA A 368 -7.35 -10.66 -12.72
CA ALA A 368 -8.15 -9.57 -12.17
C ALA A 368 -9.38 -10.10 -11.41
N CYS A 369 -10.16 -10.99 -12.03
CA CYS A 369 -11.32 -11.63 -11.41
C CYS A 369 -10.94 -12.39 -10.13
N VAL A 370 -9.88 -13.21 -10.18
CA VAL A 370 -9.43 -14.00 -9.02
C VAL A 370 -8.99 -13.09 -7.87
N VAL A 371 -8.20 -12.05 -8.13
CA VAL A 371 -7.75 -11.10 -7.11
C VAL A 371 -8.94 -10.36 -6.50
N GLY A 372 -9.87 -9.88 -7.31
CA GLY A 372 -11.11 -9.25 -6.84
C GLY A 372 -11.91 -10.16 -5.93
N PHE A 373 -12.12 -11.40 -6.36
CA PHE A 373 -12.78 -12.45 -5.59
C PHE A 373 -12.10 -12.68 -4.24
N LEU A 374 -10.77 -12.85 -4.22
CA LEU A 374 -10.00 -13.15 -3.02
C LEU A 374 -9.96 -11.99 -2.03
N ILE A 375 -9.88 -10.74 -2.50
CA ILE A 375 -9.95 -9.57 -1.60
C ILE A 375 -11.36 -9.45 -1.00
N ALA A 376 -12.42 -9.62 -1.81
CA ALA A 376 -13.79 -9.61 -1.29
C ALA A 376 -14.03 -10.76 -0.29
N LEU A 377 -13.51 -11.97 -0.58
CA LEU A 377 -13.54 -13.11 0.34
C LEU A 377 -12.84 -12.78 1.65
N SER A 378 -11.68 -12.13 1.56
CA SER A 378 -10.90 -11.71 2.72
C SER A 378 -11.67 -10.72 3.61
N THR A 379 -12.37 -9.73 3.03
CA THR A 379 -13.26 -8.83 3.80
C THR A 379 -14.41 -9.59 4.47
N ARG A 380 -14.95 -10.61 3.81
CA ARG A 380 -16.03 -11.44 4.36
C ARG A 380 -15.55 -12.29 5.53
N ILE A 381 -14.38 -12.91 5.42
CA ILE A 381 -13.75 -13.67 6.51
C ILE A 381 -13.46 -12.73 7.69
N ALA A 382 -12.83 -11.57 7.43
CA ALA A 382 -12.53 -10.58 8.45
C ALA A 382 -13.79 -10.15 9.23
N SER A 383 -14.92 -9.93 8.54
CA SER A 383 -16.18 -9.55 9.18
C SER A 383 -16.81 -10.61 10.08
N ARG A 384 -16.38 -11.87 10.00
CA ARG A 384 -16.86 -12.98 10.85
C ARG A 384 -16.02 -13.15 12.12
N LEU A 385 -14.84 -12.53 12.19
CA LEU A 385 -14.05 -12.49 13.41
C LEU A 385 -14.73 -11.56 14.43
N ARG A 386 -14.39 -11.72 15.71
CA ARG A 386 -15.02 -10.97 16.82
C ARG A 386 -13.97 -10.21 17.62
N GLY A 387 -14.41 -9.12 18.25
CA GLY A 387 -13.58 -8.27 19.08
C GLY A 387 -12.32 -7.80 18.36
N GLY A 388 -11.20 -7.81 19.08
CA GLY A 388 -9.91 -7.37 18.56
C GLY A 388 -9.42 -8.03 17.27
N TYR A 389 -9.70 -9.31 17.07
CA TYR A 389 -9.30 -10.03 15.84
C TYR A 389 -10.00 -9.48 14.59
N ALA A 390 -11.25 -9.04 14.71
CA ALA A 390 -11.98 -8.42 13.60
C ALA A 390 -11.30 -7.14 13.11
N MET A 391 -10.83 -6.33 14.06
CA MET A 391 -10.09 -5.11 13.77
C MET A 391 -8.74 -5.41 13.12
N ALA A 392 -7.95 -6.29 13.72
CA ALA A 392 -6.66 -6.69 13.16
C ALA A 392 -6.80 -7.23 11.73
N ALA A 393 -7.81 -8.05 11.47
CA ALA A 393 -8.12 -8.58 10.16
C ALA A 393 -8.55 -7.50 9.16
N ALA A 394 -9.41 -6.56 9.58
CA ALA A 394 -9.84 -5.46 8.72
C ALA A 394 -8.66 -4.55 8.33
N LEU A 395 -7.77 -4.23 9.29
CA LEU A 395 -6.55 -3.46 9.03
C LEU A 395 -5.59 -4.20 8.11
N LEU A 396 -5.40 -5.51 8.33
CA LEU A 396 -4.58 -6.35 7.47
C LEU A 396 -5.08 -6.33 6.02
N VAL A 397 -6.38 -6.58 5.83
CA VAL A 397 -7.01 -6.57 4.51
C VAL A 397 -6.88 -5.20 3.86
N LEU A 398 -7.20 -4.12 4.58
CA LEU A 398 -7.11 -2.76 4.03
C LEU A 398 -5.67 -2.40 3.67
N GLY A 399 -4.73 -2.57 4.59
CA GLY A 399 -3.33 -2.21 4.42
C GLY A 399 -2.68 -2.96 3.27
N ILE A 400 -2.89 -4.28 3.19
CA ILE A 400 -2.35 -5.07 2.09
C ILE A 400 -3.08 -4.74 0.77
N THR A 401 -4.38 -4.43 0.79
CA THR A 401 -5.09 -4.02 -0.44
C THR A 401 -4.56 -2.69 -0.98
N VAL A 402 -4.29 -1.71 -0.11
CA VAL A 402 -3.63 -0.45 -0.50
C VAL A 402 -2.25 -0.75 -1.09
N PHE A 403 -1.47 -1.61 -0.42
CA PHE A 403 -0.13 -1.94 -0.89
C PHE A 403 -0.15 -2.71 -2.21
N PHE A 404 -1.09 -3.63 -2.40
CA PHE A 404 -1.33 -4.33 -3.67
C PHE A 404 -1.64 -3.35 -4.80
N SER A 405 -2.50 -2.36 -4.52
CA SER A 405 -2.90 -1.34 -5.51
C SER A 405 -1.72 -0.52 -6.03
N LEU A 406 -0.75 -0.21 -5.17
CA LEU A 406 0.50 0.44 -5.58
C LEU A 406 1.48 -0.56 -6.21
N SER A 407 1.53 -1.78 -5.67
CA SER A 407 2.44 -2.82 -6.12
C SER A 407 2.17 -3.21 -7.57
N ILE A 408 0.91 -3.39 -7.95
CA ILE A 408 0.52 -3.84 -9.29
C ILE A 408 0.94 -2.84 -10.39
N LEU A 409 1.09 -1.56 -10.02
CA LEU A 409 1.50 -0.48 -10.90
C LEU A 409 3.03 -0.35 -11.03
N GLN A 410 3.81 -0.76 -10.04
CA GLN A 410 5.25 -0.44 -9.93
C GLN A 410 6.18 -1.65 -9.80
N TYR A 411 5.64 -2.81 -9.45
CA TYR A 411 6.40 -4.02 -9.17
C TYR A 411 5.87 -5.18 -10.01
N ASN A 412 6.69 -6.22 -10.13
CA ASN A 412 6.36 -7.39 -10.94
C ASN A 412 5.15 -8.17 -10.40
N LEU A 413 4.57 -8.98 -11.30
CA LEU A 413 3.37 -9.77 -11.03
C LEU A 413 3.53 -10.64 -9.77
N ARG A 414 4.69 -11.29 -9.61
CA ARG A 414 4.96 -12.12 -8.42
C ARG A 414 4.87 -11.35 -7.11
N SER A 415 5.52 -10.19 -7.05
CA SER A 415 5.55 -9.36 -5.84
C SER A 415 4.14 -8.91 -5.46
N SER A 416 3.32 -8.53 -6.44
CA SER A 416 1.94 -8.13 -6.21
C SER A 416 1.05 -9.30 -5.78
N ILE A 417 1.12 -10.45 -6.45
CA ILE A 417 0.26 -11.61 -6.13
C ILE A 417 0.58 -12.20 -4.75
N ARG A 418 1.84 -12.18 -4.31
CA ARG A 418 2.21 -12.59 -2.94
C ARG A 418 1.49 -11.81 -1.85
N LEU A 419 1.15 -10.55 -2.09
CA LEU A 419 0.36 -9.76 -1.14
C LEU A 419 -1.02 -10.37 -0.91
N ILE A 420 -1.65 -10.92 -1.96
CA ILE A 420 -2.93 -11.62 -1.84
C ILE A 420 -2.76 -12.89 -1.00
N TRP A 421 -1.69 -13.66 -1.22
CA TRP A 421 -1.37 -14.82 -0.39
C TRP A 421 -1.14 -14.45 1.08
N TYR A 422 -0.50 -13.31 1.35
CA TYR A 422 -0.28 -12.83 2.72
C TYR A 422 -1.57 -12.44 3.43
N ILE A 423 -2.54 -11.84 2.73
CA ILE A 423 -3.86 -11.58 3.30
C ILE A 423 -4.50 -12.91 3.73
N LEU A 424 -4.55 -13.88 2.83
CA LEU A 424 -5.20 -15.17 3.09
C LEU A 424 -4.52 -15.93 4.25
N GLY A 425 -3.18 -16.00 4.24
CA GLY A 425 -2.41 -16.62 5.32
C GLY A 425 -2.59 -15.90 6.65
N GLY A 426 -2.55 -14.57 6.67
CA GLY A 426 -2.76 -13.78 7.89
C GLY A 426 -4.17 -13.94 8.46
N LEU A 427 -5.19 -13.95 7.60
CA LEU A 427 -6.58 -14.20 8.03
C LEU A 427 -6.77 -15.61 8.58
N TRP A 428 -6.14 -16.61 7.96
CA TRP A 428 -6.17 -17.99 8.45
C TRP A 428 -5.57 -18.10 9.85
N LEU A 429 -4.41 -17.49 10.09
CA LEU A 429 -3.77 -17.45 11.42
C LEU A 429 -4.64 -16.73 12.45
N MET A 430 -5.22 -15.57 12.09
CA MET A 430 -6.14 -14.85 12.98
C MET A 430 -7.39 -15.64 13.29
N TRP A 431 -7.93 -16.37 12.32
CA TRP A 431 -9.08 -17.25 12.52
C TRP A 431 -8.74 -18.37 13.52
N ILE A 432 -7.62 -19.07 13.34
CA ILE A 432 -7.14 -20.09 14.29
C ILE A 432 -6.99 -19.49 15.68
N ALA A 433 -6.27 -18.37 15.81
CA ALA A 433 -6.09 -17.70 17.09
C ALA A 433 -7.43 -17.33 17.74
N SER A 434 -8.39 -16.83 16.96
CA SER A 434 -9.71 -16.49 17.46
C SER A 434 -10.51 -17.69 17.97
N VAL A 435 -10.26 -18.89 17.46
CA VAL A 435 -10.90 -20.12 17.94
C VAL A 435 -10.19 -20.62 19.20
N THR A 436 -8.86 -20.68 19.20
CA THR A 436 -8.05 -21.20 20.32
C THR A 436 -8.20 -20.37 21.59
N PHE A 437 -8.25 -19.04 21.48
CA PHE A 437 -8.25 -18.15 22.66
C PHE A 437 -9.64 -17.74 23.16
N ARG A 438 -10.73 -18.18 22.51
CA ARG A 438 -12.13 -17.90 22.95
C ARG A 438 -12.49 -18.56 24.29
N GLY A 439 -11.83 -19.64 24.67
CA GLY A 439 -12.20 -20.44 25.85
C GLY A 439 -11.96 -19.80 27.22
N LYS A 440 -11.19 -18.70 27.32
CA LYS A 440 -10.75 -18.14 28.61
C LYS A 440 -11.54 -16.95 29.14
N HIS A 441 -12.55 -16.47 28.41
CA HIS A 441 -13.47 -15.43 28.88
C HIS A 441 -14.90 -15.94 28.85
N ARG A 442 -15.19 -16.99 29.62
CA ARG A 442 -16.55 -17.14 30.12
C ARG A 442 -16.77 -16.00 31.11
N PRO A 443 -17.82 -15.16 30.94
CA PRO A 443 -18.18 -14.21 31.99
C PRO A 443 -18.34 -15.01 33.29
N SER A 444 -17.69 -14.56 34.37
CA SER A 444 -17.88 -15.20 35.67
C SER A 444 -19.39 -15.24 35.96
N PRO A 445 -19.96 -16.40 36.32
CA PRO A 445 -21.36 -16.53 36.72
C PRO A 445 -21.77 -15.52 37.81
N ASP A 446 -20.81 -15.03 38.59
CA ASP A 446 -21.03 -14.23 39.79
C ASP A 446 -21.53 -12.80 39.52
N GLY A 447 -21.58 -12.36 38.25
CA GLY A 447 -22.07 -11.02 37.89
C GLY A 447 -23.60 -10.88 37.76
N GLN A 448 -24.38 -11.96 37.81
CA GLN A 448 -25.83 -11.91 37.58
C GLN A 448 -26.70 -11.79 38.84
N PHE A 449 -26.13 -11.82 40.06
CA PHE A 449 -26.95 -11.92 41.29
C PHE A 449 -27.31 -10.61 42.00
N ILE A 450 -26.89 -9.41 41.54
CA ILE A 450 -27.06 -8.17 42.35
C ILE A 450 -28.09 -7.15 41.79
N GLN A 451 -28.82 -7.43 40.70
CA GLN A 451 -29.82 -6.47 40.18
C GLN A 451 -31.30 -6.82 40.40
N ALA A 452 -31.64 -7.87 41.16
CA ALA A 452 -33.03 -8.30 41.34
C ALA A 452 -33.75 -7.78 42.61
N GLY A 453 -33.26 -6.73 43.29
CA GLY A 453 -33.82 -6.36 44.59
C GLY A 453 -33.77 -4.88 44.96
N ARG A 454 -34.43 -4.01 44.18
CA ARG A 454 -34.95 -2.71 44.63
C ARG A 454 -36.21 -2.37 43.83
N GLY A 455 -37.34 -2.90 44.28
CA GLY A 455 -38.70 -2.49 43.91
C GLY A 455 -39.44 -2.16 45.20
#